data_AF-A0A2T6F7N3-F1
#
_entry.id   AF-A0A2T6F7N3-F1
#
_cell.length_a   1.000
_cell.length_b   1.000
_cell.length_c   1.000
_cell.angle_alpha   90.00
_cell.angle_beta   90.00
_cell.angle_gamma   90.00
#
_symmetry.space_group_name_H-M   'P 1'
#
loop_
_entity.id
_entity.type
_entity.pdbx_description
1 polymer ?
#
loop_
_entity_poly.entity_id
_entity_poly.type
_entity_poly.pdbx_seq_one_letter_code
_entity_poly.pdbx_strand_id
1 'polypeptide(L)'
;MRSDQMQLLKSAALAGMGVTALPVHVCAGELAQGTLVRVLPDWTPPNGYVRIVFPTRRGVVPAVRAYVDFLKAELPARIAELCALETRGKTPQLAD
;
A
#
# COMPACT_ATOMS: atom_id res chain seq x y z
N MET A 1 16.45 7.06 9.95
CA MET A 1 15.57 6.59 11.05
C MET A 1 14.98 5.24 10.67
N ARG A 2 14.94 4.26 11.58
CA ARG A 2 14.35 2.93 11.32
C ARG A 2 13.11 2.76 12.19
N SER A 3 11.97 2.51 11.56
CA SER A 3 10.69 2.26 12.22
C SER A 3 9.81 1.41 11.31
N ASP A 4 8.87 0.67 11.90
CA ASP A 4 7.81 -0.07 11.22
C ASP A 4 6.46 0.67 11.22
N GLN A 5 6.40 1.83 11.87
CA GLN A 5 5.20 2.67 11.94
C GLN A 5 5.16 3.65 10.78
N MET A 6 4.26 3.41 9.82
CA MET A 6 4.12 4.22 8.62
C MET A 6 3.86 5.72 8.91
N GLN A 7 3.06 6.03 9.93
CA GLN A 7 2.75 7.42 10.30
C GLN A 7 3.97 8.17 10.86
N LEU A 8 4.81 7.48 11.62
CA LEU A 8 6.06 8.05 12.14
C LEU A 8 7.02 8.34 10.98
N LEU A 9 7.17 7.38 10.05
CA LEU A 9 8.00 7.56 8.86
C LEU A 9 7.51 8.71 7.97
N LYS A 10 6.19 8.88 7.81
CA LYS A 10 5.61 10.02 7.08
C LYS A 10 5.96 11.34 7.74
N SER A 11 5.72 11.45 9.05
CA SER A 11 6.01 12.66 9.82
C SER A 11 7.50 13.01 9.77
N ALA A 12 8.37 12.00 9.80
CA ALA A 12 9.80 12.18 9.67
C ALA A 12 10.21 12.73 8.30
N ALA A 13 9.62 12.23 7.22
CA ALA A 13 9.87 12.73 5.87
C ALA A 13 9.37 14.17 5.71
N LEU A 14 8.19 14.49 6.24
CA LEU A 14 7.65 15.87 6.26
C LEU A 14 8.53 16.83 7.05
N ALA A 15 9.18 16.37 8.12
CA ALA A 15 10.14 17.13 8.89
C ALA A 15 11.53 17.27 8.22
N GLY A 16 11.69 16.78 6.98
CA GLY A 16 12.95 16.87 6.25
C GLY A 16 14.04 15.91 6.75
N MET A 17 13.70 14.88 7.53
CA MET A 17 14.67 13.93 8.07
C MET A 17 15.12 12.85 7.05
N GLY A 18 14.67 12.93 5.80
CA GLY A 18 15.12 12.07 4.70
C GLY A 18 13.98 11.56 3.80
N VAL A 19 14.27 10.49 3.07
CA VAL A 19 13.34 9.80 2.15
C VAL A 19 12.80 8.52 2.80
N THR A 20 11.55 8.17 2.51
CA THR A 20 10.92 6.92 2.98
C THR A 20 10.06 6.29 1.88
N ALA A 21 9.87 4.97 1.94
CA ALA A 21 8.95 4.23 1.08
C ALA A 21 7.64 4.00 1.83
N LEU A 22 6.55 4.59 1.33
CA LEU A 22 5.22 4.48 1.91
C LEU A 22 4.20 4.08 0.84
N PRO A 23 3.16 3.29 1.19
CA PRO A 23 2.01 3.10 0.32
C PRO A 23 1.31 4.44 0.03
N VAL A 24 0.83 4.64 -1.19
CA VAL A 24 0.23 5.94 -1.57
C VAL A 24 -0.99 6.30 -0.74
N HIS A 25 -1.79 5.33 -0.27
CA HIS A 25 -2.93 5.62 0.59
C HIS A 25 -2.55 6.34 1.91
N VAL A 26 -1.29 6.25 2.35
CA VAL A 26 -0.81 6.92 3.57
C VAL A 26 -0.37 8.36 3.31
N CYS A 27 0.12 8.65 2.10
CA CYS A 27 0.76 9.93 1.72
C CYS A 27 0.07 10.66 0.55
N ALA A 28 -1.09 10.18 0.08
CA ALA A 28 -1.79 10.75 -1.07
C ALA A 28 -2.13 12.24 -0.88
N GLY A 29 -2.50 12.64 0.33
CA GLY A 29 -2.81 14.05 0.64
C GLY A 29 -1.58 14.94 0.53
N GLU A 30 -0.46 14.51 1.08
CA GLU A 30 0.80 15.24 1.06
C GLU A 30 1.42 15.30 -0.34
N LEU A 31 1.27 14.22 -1.13
CA LEU A 31 1.64 14.22 -2.55
C LEU A 31 0.77 15.20 -3.36
N ALA A 32 -0.53 15.24 -3.10
CA ALA A 32 -1.44 16.18 -3.77
C ALA A 32 -1.15 17.65 -3.39
N GLN A 33 -0.73 17.90 -2.15
CA GLN A 33 -0.34 19.22 -1.66
C GLN A 33 1.08 19.62 -2.09
N GLY A 34 1.88 18.69 -2.62
CA GLY A 34 3.29 18.92 -2.96
C GLY A 34 4.23 19.03 -1.75
N THR A 35 3.75 18.73 -0.55
CA THR A 35 4.58 18.72 0.67
C THR A 35 5.43 17.46 0.77
N LEU A 36 5.02 16.38 0.09
CA LEU A 36 5.88 15.26 -0.28
C LEU A 36 5.99 15.18 -1.80
N VAL A 37 7.14 14.72 -2.27
CA VAL A 37 7.42 14.51 -3.69
C VAL A 37 8.00 13.13 -3.93
N ARG A 38 7.68 12.54 -5.09
CA ARG A 38 8.26 11.25 -5.50
C ARG A 38 9.66 11.47 -6.03
N VAL A 39 10.66 10.95 -5.33
CA VAL A 39 12.08 11.15 -5.66
C VAL A 39 12.65 10.13 -6.64
N LEU A 40 12.01 8.97 -6.81
CA LEU A 40 12.42 7.90 -7.73
C LEU A 40 11.24 7.51 -8.62
N PRO A 41 10.96 8.25 -9.71
CA PRO A 41 9.79 8.00 -10.55
C PRO A 41 9.88 6.69 -11.33
N ASP A 42 11.07 6.27 -11.75
CA ASP A 42 11.24 5.06 -12.56
C ASP A 42 11.37 3.78 -11.73
N TRP A 43 11.42 3.92 -10.40
CA TRP A 43 11.54 2.79 -9.48
C TRP A 43 10.25 2.59 -8.68
N THR A 44 9.87 1.32 -8.51
CA THR A 44 8.72 0.89 -7.72
C THR A 44 9.13 -0.27 -6.83
N PRO A 45 8.75 -0.27 -5.53
CA PRO A 45 8.97 -1.42 -4.68
C PRO A 45 8.19 -2.64 -5.20
N PRO A 46 8.57 -3.87 -4.82
CA PRO A 46 7.81 -5.06 -5.14
C PRO A 46 6.36 -4.94 -4.66
N ASN A 47 5.42 -5.49 -5.45
CA ASN A 47 4.00 -5.45 -5.11
C ASN A 47 3.74 -6.08 -3.74
N GLY A 48 2.95 -5.38 -2.91
CA GLY A 48 2.48 -5.91 -1.64
C GLY A 48 1.42 -6.99 -1.83
N TYR A 49 1.34 -7.93 -0.88
CA TYR A 49 0.30 -8.95 -0.83
C TYR A 49 -0.65 -8.68 0.33
N VAL A 50 -1.95 -8.63 0.04
CA VAL A 50 -2.99 -8.67 1.08
C VAL A 50 -3.36 -10.13 1.33
N ARG A 51 -3.26 -10.57 2.59
CA ARG A 51 -3.58 -11.94 3.00
C ARG A 51 -4.65 -11.92 4.08
N ILE A 52 -5.67 -12.76 3.90
CA ILE A 52 -6.68 -13.02 4.92
C ILE A 52 -6.23 -14.25 5.71
N VAL A 53 -6.04 -14.11 7.02
CA VAL A 53 -5.53 -15.17 7.90
C VAL A 53 -6.55 -15.45 9.00
N PHE A 54 -6.93 -16.72 9.16
CA PHE A 54 -7.83 -17.19 10.21
C PHE A 54 -7.41 -18.59 10.71
N PRO A 55 -7.69 -18.93 11.97
CA PRO A 55 -7.27 -20.21 12.55
C PRO A 55 -8.07 -21.39 11.97
N THR A 56 -7.36 -22.38 11.40
CA THR A 56 -7.96 -23.55 10.73
C THR A 56 -8.74 -24.47 11.68
N ARG A 57 -8.37 -24.53 12.97
CA ARG A 57 -8.79 -25.59 13.90
C ARG A 57 -10.22 -25.51 14.44
N ARG A 58 -10.96 -24.42 14.19
CA ARG A 58 -12.33 -24.25 14.72
C ARG A 58 -13.43 -24.32 13.66
N GLY A 59 -13.06 -24.56 12.40
CA GLY A 59 -13.97 -24.36 11.28
C GLY A 59 -14.29 -22.86 11.11
N VAL A 60 -14.33 -22.40 9.86
CA VAL A 60 -14.73 -21.01 9.59
C VAL A 60 -16.25 -20.93 9.79
N VAL A 61 -16.69 -20.17 10.79
CA VAL A 61 -18.13 -19.90 11.04
C VAL A 61 -18.76 -19.35 9.75
N PRO A 62 -19.99 -19.75 9.37
CA PRO A 62 -20.61 -19.32 8.11
C PRO A 62 -20.59 -17.81 7.87
N ALA A 63 -20.76 -17.00 8.93
CA ALA A 63 -20.65 -15.54 8.85
C ALA A 63 -19.25 -15.06 8.42
N VAL A 64 -18.18 -15.68 8.94
CA VAL A 64 -16.80 -15.35 8.55
C VAL A 64 -16.54 -15.78 7.11
N ARG A 65 -17.08 -16.93 6.67
CA ARG A 65 -16.97 -17.37 5.27
C ARG A 65 -17.65 -16.38 4.33
N ALA A 66 -18.89 -15.99 4.63
CA ALA A 66 -19.62 -15.00 3.84
C ALA A 66 -18.87 -13.67 3.77
N TYR A 67 -18.27 -13.22 4.87
CA TYR A 67 -17.46 -12.01 4.88
C TYR A 67 -16.17 -12.15 4.05
N VAL A 68 -15.47 -13.29 4.14
CA VAL A 68 -14.29 -13.57 3.31
C VAL A 68 -14.65 -13.61 1.82
N ASP A 69 -15.78 -14.21 1.47
CA ASP A 69 -16.25 -14.28 0.08
C ASP A 69 -16.60 -12.88 -0.44
N PHE A 70 -17.26 -12.05 0.37
CA PHE A 70 -17.48 -10.63 0.06
C PHE A 70 -16.17 -9.87 -0.14
N LEU A 71 -15.21 -10.01 0.78
CA LEU A 71 -13.91 -9.35 0.67
C LEU A 71 -13.14 -9.81 -0.59
N LYS A 72 -13.22 -11.08 -0.96
CA LYS A 72 -12.60 -11.59 -2.19
C LYS A 72 -13.21 -11.00 -3.45
N ALA A 73 -14.51 -10.71 -3.45
CA ALA A 73 -15.19 -10.09 -4.58
C ALA A 73 -14.84 -8.60 -4.70
N GLU A 74 -14.83 -7.87 -3.58
CA GLU A 74 -14.74 -6.40 -3.58
C GLU A 74 -13.31 -5.84 -3.47
N LEU A 75 -12.43 -6.49 -2.69
CA LEU A 75 -11.08 -5.97 -2.44
C LEU A 75 -10.21 -5.85 -3.70
N PRO A 76 -10.21 -6.79 -4.67
CA PRO A 76 -9.33 -6.67 -5.84
C PRO A 76 -9.56 -5.38 -6.62
N ALA A 77 -10.81 -4.99 -6.84
CA ALA A 77 -11.14 -3.74 -7.52
C ALA A 77 -10.66 -2.51 -6.73
N ARG A 78 -10.89 -2.49 -5.41
CA ARG A 78 -10.48 -1.39 -4.53
C ARG A 78 -8.96 -1.26 -4.39
N ILE A 79 -8.24 -2.38 -4.31
CA ILE A 79 -6.78 -2.37 -4.25
C ILE A 79 -6.22 -1.91 -5.60
N ALA A 80 -6.80 -2.33 -6.72
CA ALA A 80 -6.38 -1.87 -8.05
C ALA A 80 -6.56 -0.35 -8.22
N GLU A 81 -7.67 0.23 -7.73
CA GLU A 81 -7.88 1.68 -7.70
C GLU A 81 -6.77 2.40 -6.93
N LEU A 82 -6.39 1.89 -5.75
CA LEU A 82 -5.32 2.46 -4.93
C LEU A 82 -3.95 2.34 -5.61
N CYS A 83 -3.64 1.19 -6.22
CA CYS A 83 -2.39 0.97 -6.95
C CYS A 83 -2.32 1.78 -8.24
N ALA A 84 -3.44 2.05 -8.91
CA ALA A 84 -3.45 2.87 -10.12
C ALA A 84 -2.95 4.30 -9.84
N LEU A 85 -3.20 4.81 -8.63
CA LEU A 85 -2.64 6.09 -8.16
C LEU A 85 -1.11 6.03 -7.96
N GLU A 86 -0.57 4.84 -7.66
CA GLU A 86 0.88 4.60 -7.49
C GLU A 86 1.63 4.55 -8.82
N THR A 87 0.99 4.05 -9.88
CA THR A 87 1.64 3.73 -11.16
C THR A 87 1.81 4.89 -12.15
N ARG A 88 1.40 6.12 -11.83
CA ARG A 88 1.39 7.27 -12.77
C ARG A 88 2.78 7.77 -13.21
N GLY A 89 3.85 6.98 -13.02
CA GLY A 89 5.19 7.31 -13.50
C GLY A 89 6.06 6.11 -13.87
N LYS A 90 5.50 4.93 -14.19
CA LYS A 90 6.33 3.78 -14.62
C LYS A 90 6.31 3.57 -16.13
N THR A 91 7.47 3.76 -16.77
CA THR A 91 7.86 3.04 -18.00
C THR A 91 8.24 1.61 -17.60
N PRO A 92 7.81 0.57 -18.33
CA PRO A 92 8.03 -0.82 -17.93
C PRO A 92 9.50 -1.20 -18.14
N GLN A 93 10.31 -1.15 -17.08
CA GLN A 93 11.64 -1.78 -17.11
C GLN A 93 11.52 -3.25 -16.69
N LEU A 94 11.88 -4.09 -17.64
CA LEU A 94 11.95 -5.54 -17.66
C LEU A 94 12.76 -6.09 -16.48
N ALA A 95 12.26 -7.19 -15.89
CA ALA A 95 13.03 -8.03 -14.98
C ALA A 95 14.17 -8.72 -15.75
N ASP A 96 15.39 -8.58 -15.25
CA ASP A 96 16.43 -9.62 -15.34
C ASP A 96 16.49 -10.35 -14.00
#